data_AF-A0A946NHQ4-F1
#
_entry.id   AF-A0A946NHQ4-F1
#
_cell.length_a   1.000
_cell.length_b   1.000
_cell.length_c   1.000
_cell.angle_alpha   90.00
_cell.angle_beta   90.00
_cell.angle_gamma   90.00
#
_symmetry.space_group_name_H-M   'P 1'
#
loop_
_entity.id
_entity.type
_entity.pdbx_description
1 polymer ?
#
loop_
_entity_poly.entity_id
_entity_poly.type
_entity_poly.pdbx_seq_one_letter_code
_entity_poly.pdbx_strand_id
1 'polypeptide(L)'
;ALDVQNFVGAVNALDEGETSRLIKGNNAAYLIYIVSKGSRTEYTEAEKDKIRQENSFGVYYEQALKTLKENSDIVDNRSIFY
;
A
#
# COMPACT_ATOMS: atom_id res chain seq x y z
N ALA A 1 9.18 9.57 2.93
CA ALA A 1 8.39 8.35 2.67
C ALA A 1 7.68 8.46 1.32
N LEU A 2 7.29 7.35 0.70
CA LEU A 2 6.38 7.35 -0.46
C LEU A 2 5.02 7.86 -0.02
N ASP A 3 4.41 8.74 -0.80
CA ASP A 3 3.06 9.23 -0.51
C ASP A 3 2.04 8.10 -0.69
N VAL A 4 1.15 7.95 0.28
CA VAL A 4 0.19 6.84 0.35
C VAL A 4 -0.78 6.86 -0.84
N GLN A 5 -1.23 8.04 -1.26
CA GLN A 5 -2.16 8.15 -2.39
C GLN A 5 -1.45 7.77 -3.69
N ASN A 6 -0.20 8.22 -3.85
CA ASN A 6 0.63 7.86 -5.01
C ASN A 6 0.93 6.35 -5.07
N PHE A 7 1.15 5.70 -3.92
CA PHE A 7 1.34 4.25 -3.85
C PHE A 7 0.08 3.47 -4.23
N VAL A 8 -1.05 3.76 -3.58
CA VAL A 8 -2.31 3.04 -3.81
C VAL A 8 -2.79 3.20 -5.25
N GLY A 9 -2.69 4.42 -5.80
CA GLY A 9 -3.01 4.67 -7.21
C GLY A 9 -2.15 3.85 -8.17
N ALA A 10 -0.84 3.81 -7.92
CA ALA A 10 0.08 3.05 -8.78
C ALA A 10 -0.13 1.53 -8.70
N VAL A 11 -0.37 0.98 -7.50
CA VAL A 11 -0.61 -0.46 -7.32
C VAL A 11 -1.93 -0.90 -7.97
N ASN A 12 -2.98 -0.09 -7.86
CA ASN A 12 -4.28 -0.43 -8.44
C ASN A 12 -4.30 -0.32 -9.97
N ALA A 13 -3.44 0.53 -10.55
CA ALA A 13 -3.37 0.73 -12.00
C ALA A 13 -2.57 -0.34 -12.77
N LEU A 14 -1.82 -1.20 -12.07
CA LEU A 14 -0.92 -2.19 -12.67
C LEU A 14 -1.45 -3.61 -12.51
N ASP A 15 -1.30 -4.46 -13.52
CA ASP A 15 -1.63 -5.88 -13.39
C ASP A 15 -0.50 -6.69 -12.75
N GLU A 16 -0.78 -7.93 -12.37
CA GLU A 16 0.25 -8.86 -11.89
C GLU A 16 1.34 -9.07 -12.95
N GLY A 17 2.61 -8.99 -12.55
CA GLY A 17 3.76 -9.04 -13.45
C GLY A 17 4.13 -7.70 -14.06
N GLU A 18 3.41 -6.62 -13.78
CA GLU A 18 3.74 -5.29 -14.30
C GLU A 18 4.63 -4.48 -13.34
N THR A 19 5.44 -3.60 -13.93
CA THR A 19 6.28 -2.63 -13.19
C THR A 19 5.73 -1.22 -13.38
N SER A 20 5.67 -0.46 -12.28
CA SER A 20 5.28 0.94 -12.29
C SER A 20 6.29 1.82 -13.02
N ARG A 21 5.85 3.01 -13.43
CA ARG A 21 6.78 4.12 -13.70
C ARG A 21 7.42 4.58 -12.39
N LEU A 22 8.50 5.36 -12.49
CA LEU A 22 9.18 5.92 -11.33
C LEU A 22 8.22 6.81 -10.52
N ILE A 23 8.03 6.47 -9.24
CA ILE A 23 7.15 7.21 -8.33
C ILE A 23 8.00 8.05 -7.38
N LYS A 24 7.76 9.35 -7.36
CA LYS A 24 8.44 10.27 -6.45
C LYS A 24 7.87 10.13 -5.04
N GLY A 25 8.73 9.82 -4.09
CA GLY A 25 8.47 10.02 -2.66
C GLY A 25 9.19 11.24 -2.13
N ASN A 26 9.00 11.51 -0.83
CA ASN A 26 9.47 12.77 -0.22
C ASN A 26 11.00 12.98 -0.37
N ASN A 27 11.79 11.92 -0.14
CA ASN A 27 13.26 11.92 -0.22
C ASN A 27 13.81 10.74 -1.06
N ALA A 28 12.97 10.07 -1.85
CA ALA A 28 13.36 8.87 -2.58
C ALA A 28 12.49 8.70 -3.83
N ALA A 29 12.92 7.83 -4.74
CA ALA A 29 12.12 7.41 -5.89
C ALA A 29 11.91 5.89 -5.83
N TYR A 30 10.72 5.45 -6.19
CA TYR A 30 10.26 4.07 -6.03
C TYR A 30 9.87 3.49 -7.40
N LEU A 31 10.19 2.22 -7.61
CA LEU A 31 9.66 1.38 -8.67
C LEU A 31 8.92 0.22 -7.99
N ILE A 32 7.70 -0.04 -8.42
CA ILE A 32 6.85 -1.07 -7.83
C ILE A 32 6.64 -2.16 -8.87
N TYR A 33 6.94 -3.40 -8.52
CA TYR A 33 6.60 -4.56 -9.32
C TYR A 33 5.51 -5.37 -8.62
N ILE A 34 4.42 -5.68 -9.32
CA ILE A 34 3.31 -6.44 -8.75
C ILE A 34 3.60 -7.93 -8.87
N VAL A 35 3.88 -8.59 -7.76
CA VAL A 35 4.12 -10.04 -7.73
C VAL A 35 2.79 -10.81 -7.77
N SER A 36 1.80 -10.35 -7.02
CA SER A 36 0.47 -10.98 -6.93
C SER A 36 -0.54 -10.00 -6.34
N LYS A 37 -1.81 -10.10 -6.75
CA LYS A 37 -2.95 -9.37 -6.21
C LYS A 37 -3.94 -10.34 -5.57
N GLY A 38 -4.52 -9.92 -4.45
CA GLY A 38 -5.64 -10.65 -3.87
C GLY A 38 -6.88 -10.54 -4.77
N SER A 39 -7.62 -11.64 -4.94
CA SER A 39 -8.85 -11.69 -5.74
C SER A 39 -10.09 -11.14 -5.02
N ARG A 40 -9.91 -10.43 -3.91
CA ARG A 40 -11.01 -10.09 -3.00
C ARG A 40 -11.71 -8.83 -3.51
N THR A 41 -12.90 -9.01 -4.08
CA THR A 41 -13.74 -7.94 -4.63
C THR A 41 -14.57 -7.21 -3.58
N GLU A 42 -14.81 -7.83 -2.42
CA GLU A 42 -15.64 -7.25 -1.36
C GLU A 42 -15.06 -7.49 0.04
N TYR A 43 -15.12 -6.46 0.87
CA TYR A 43 -14.85 -6.55 2.31
C TYR A 43 -16.00 -7.28 3.02
N THR A 44 -15.68 -8.09 4.02
CA THR A 44 -16.69 -8.71 4.89
C THR A 44 -17.37 -7.67 5.78
N GLU A 45 -18.57 -7.95 6.28
CA GLU A 45 -19.29 -7.02 7.18
C GLU A 45 -18.48 -6.68 8.44
N ALA A 46 -17.69 -7.62 8.97
CA ALA A 46 -16.79 -7.36 10.09
C ALA A 46 -15.66 -6.37 9.74
N GLU A 47 -15.13 -6.43 8.52
CA GLU A 47 -14.14 -5.47 8.01
C GLU A 47 -14.81 -4.12 7.73
N LYS A 48 -16.02 -4.10 7.15
CA LYS A 48 -16.81 -2.88 6.95
C LYS A 48 -17.15 -2.18 8.26
N ASP A 49 -17.46 -2.92 9.32
CA ASP A 49 -17.73 -2.35 10.64
C ASP A 49 -16.45 -1.84 11.30
N LYS A 50 -15.30 -2.48 11.06
CA LYS A 50 -13.98 -1.93 11.41
C LYS A 50 -13.73 -0.60 10.70
N ILE A 51 -13.95 -0.53 9.38
CA ILE A 51 -13.84 0.70 8.58
C ILE A 51 -14.75 1.80 9.13
N ARG A 52 -15.99 1.46 9.50
CA ARG A 52 -16.96 2.40 10.08
C ARG A 52 -16.52 2.90 11.45
N GLN A 53 -15.90 2.06 12.28
CA GLN A 53 -15.32 2.48 13.56
C GLN A 53 -14.04 3.30 13.38
N GLU A 54 -13.28 3.02 12.33
CA GLU A 54 -12.01 3.69 12.02
C GLU A 54 -12.21 5.01 11.23
N ASN A 55 -13.45 5.37 10.84
CA ASN A 55 -13.86 6.65 10.22
C ASN A 55 -13.67 7.91 11.10
N SER A 56 -12.74 7.90 12.05
CA SER A 56 -11.98 9.10 12.40
C SER A 56 -10.86 9.25 11.36
N PHE A 57 -11.24 9.86 10.22
CA PHE A 57 -10.64 9.89 8.88
C PHE A 57 -9.09 9.95 8.71
N GLY A 58 -8.29 10.10 9.76
CA GLY A 58 -6.82 10.03 9.71
C GLY A 58 -6.21 8.70 10.18
N VAL A 59 -6.84 7.97 11.11
CA VAL A 59 -6.21 6.82 11.79
C VAL A 59 -6.41 5.51 11.02
N TYR A 60 -7.55 5.35 10.33
CA TYR A 60 -7.88 4.15 9.56
C TYR A 60 -6.83 3.79 8.51
N TYR A 61 -6.46 4.75 7.68
CA TYR A 61 -5.53 4.52 6.58
C TYR A 61 -4.17 4.08 7.12
N GLU A 62 -3.69 4.70 8.21
CA GLU A 62 -2.42 4.33 8.82
C GLU A 62 -2.47 2.92 9.41
N GLN A 63 -3.56 2.54 10.08
CA GLN A 63 -3.71 1.23 10.72
C GLN A 63 -3.89 0.09 9.70
N ALA A 64 -4.70 0.30 8.68
CA ALA A 64 -4.90 -0.66 7.59
C ALA A 64 -3.60 -0.86 6.81
N LEU A 65 -2.87 0.21 6.50
CA LEU A 65 -1.59 0.13 5.81
C LEU A 65 -0.48 -0.45 6.69
N LYS A 66 -0.49 -0.18 8.01
CA LYS A 66 0.41 -0.82 8.96
C LYS A 66 0.19 -2.34 9.00
N THR A 67 -1.06 -2.76 9.05
CA THR A 67 -1.42 -4.19 9.02
C THR A 67 -0.98 -4.83 7.71
N LEU A 68 -1.23 -4.19 6.56
CA LEU A 68 -0.76 -4.69 5.27
C LEU A 68 0.77 -4.75 5.21
N LYS A 69 1.47 -3.73 5.72
CA LYS A 69 2.93 -3.69 5.80
C LYS A 69 3.51 -4.81 6.68
N GLU A 70 2.92 -5.05 7.84
CA GLU A 70 3.37 -6.10 8.78
C GLU A 70 3.13 -7.52 8.25
N ASN A 71 2.10 -7.72 7.43
CA ASN A 71 1.77 -9.01 6.83
C ASN A 71 2.36 -9.20 5.42
N SER A 72 3.05 -8.20 4.88
CA SER A 72 3.70 -8.27 3.58
C SER A 72 5.20 -8.52 3.78
N ASP A 73 5.78 -9.41 2.97
CA ASP A 73 7.22 -9.62 2.94
C ASP A 73 7.90 -8.50 2.15
N ILE A 74 8.07 -7.35 2.80
CA ILE A 74 8.67 -6.15 2.20
C ILE A 74 10.16 -6.14 2.54
N VAL A 75 10.98 -6.57 1.58
CA VAL A 75 12.44 -6.49 1.66
C VAL A 75 12.92 -5.15 1.12
N ASP A 76 13.45 -4.30 2.01
CA ASP A 76 14.08 -3.03 1.64
C ASP A 76 15.57 -3.24 1.36
N ASN A 77 15.96 -3.27 0.08
CA ASN A 77 17.34 -3.48 -0.36
C ASN A 77 18.18 -2.19 -0.45
N ARG A 78 17.75 -1.09 0.19
CA ARG A 78 18.53 0.17 0.20
C ARG A 78 19.71 0.05 1.15
N SER A 79 20.92 0.29 0.64
CA SER A 79 22.16 0.22 1.43
C SER A 79 22.38 1.42 2.37
N ILE A 80 21.62 2.51 2.23
CA ILE A 80 21.86 3.76 2.97
C ILE A 80 20.52 4.41 3.35
N PHE A 81 20.26 4.53 4.64
CA PHE A 81 19.23 5.40 5.22
C PHE A 81 19.88 6.75 5.54
N TYR A 82 19.36 7.84 4.98
CA TYR A 82 19.60 9.22 5.43
C TYR A 82 18.29 10.00 5.43
#